data_AF-A0A9E3ZDU0-F1
#
_entry.id   AF-A0A9E3ZDU0-F1
#
_cell.length_a   1.000
_cell.length_b   1.000
_cell.length_c   1.000
_cell.angle_alpha   90.00
_cell.angle_beta   90.00
_cell.angle_gamma   90.00
#
_symmetry.space_group_name_H-M   'P 1'
#
loop_
_entity.id
_entity.type
_entity.pdbx_description
1 polymer ?
#
loop_
_entity_poly.entity_id
_entity_poly.type
_entity_poly.pdbx_seq_one_letter_code
_entity_poly.pdbx_strand_id
1 'polypeptide(L)'
;FPTEAEIVTPRSDLRKLYESGNGSLRMRARWHKDQGAIVITALPYQVSGARVLEQIAAQMQAKKLPWVEDLRDESDHENPTRLVIVPRSNRVDSERMMLHLFATTDLERSYRVNLNMIGLDGRPQVKDLRTILTEWLEFRFTTVRRRLQFQLDKVLERLHLLEGLMVAFLNLDEVIRIIRSEDEPKPVLMKRFDLSELQADFILDTKLRHLARLEEMKIRAEQDKLSKERDELQKTLGSNQRMKTLIRKELTADAEKYGDDRRSPIVARAAAEAMDETELTPSEPITVVLSDKGWVRAAKGHDINPAELSYKAGDGFRQSVRLRSNQQVVFLDSTGRSYSLAAHTLPSARGQGEPLTGRFNPPSGASFVATLGGDPDQWWLLASDAGYGFRVQAKDLLANKKGGKAALSLPAGAQVLRPCVVADADSDRLVAVTNEGRMLVIPASDLPEMLRGKGNKIIGIPAKAVAERSEYVVDILAVPDGGKVRLNSGKRYLVLRAADLNAYEGERGRRGSKLPRGFQKVDSIEPAE
;
A
#
# COMPACT_ATOMS: atom_id res chain seq x y z
N PHE A 1 -4.92 9.05 18.82
CA PHE A 1 -4.11 10.27 18.71
C PHE A 1 -5.04 11.47 18.73
N PRO A 2 -4.57 12.69 19.06
CA PRO A 2 -5.39 13.90 19.05
C PRO A 2 -5.59 14.44 17.62
N THR A 3 -5.98 13.58 16.69
CA THR A 3 -6.27 13.90 15.28
C THR A 3 -7.25 12.87 14.73
N GLU A 4 -8.03 13.27 13.74
CA GLU A 4 -8.96 12.42 12.99
C GLU A 4 -8.30 11.62 11.86
N ALA A 5 -6.98 11.76 11.67
CA ALA A 5 -6.22 10.94 10.73
C ALA A 5 -6.36 9.44 11.03
N GLU A 6 -6.32 8.63 9.97
CA GLU A 6 -6.57 7.20 10.03
C GLU A 6 -5.30 6.44 10.44
N ILE A 7 -5.45 5.41 11.27
CA ILE A 7 -4.40 4.41 11.49
C ILE A 7 -4.58 3.32 10.45
N VAL A 8 -3.58 3.17 9.57
CA VAL A 8 -3.64 2.26 8.41
C VAL A 8 -2.89 0.95 8.60
N THR A 9 -2.17 0.79 9.71
CA THR A 9 -1.48 -0.46 10.04
C THR A 9 -2.48 -1.61 10.22
N PRO A 10 -2.25 -2.78 9.60
CA PRO A 10 -3.10 -3.95 9.78
C PRO A 10 -3.27 -4.36 11.25
N ARG A 11 -4.45 -4.86 11.60
CA ARG A 11 -4.74 -5.28 12.99
C ARG A 11 -3.80 -6.40 13.48
N SER A 12 -3.34 -7.27 12.59
CA SER A 12 -2.36 -8.31 12.90
C SER A 12 -1.04 -7.74 13.42
N ASP A 13 -0.60 -6.62 12.84
CA ASP A 13 0.68 -5.99 13.19
C ASP A 13 0.53 -5.14 14.44
N LEU A 14 -0.61 -4.48 14.62
CA LEU A 14 -0.96 -3.82 15.89
C LEU A 14 -0.96 -4.81 17.06
N ARG A 15 -1.49 -6.02 16.85
CA ARG A 15 -1.46 -7.08 17.86
C ARG A 15 -0.03 -7.47 18.23
N LYS A 16 0.83 -7.74 17.24
CA LYS A 16 2.25 -8.06 17.48
C LYS A 16 2.97 -6.95 18.24
N LEU A 17 2.71 -5.69 17.90
CA LEU A 17 3.25 -4.52 18.60
C LEU A 17 2.88 -4.53 20.08
N TYR A 18 1.61 -4.84 20.41
CA TYR A 18 1.17 -4.92 21.81
C TYR A 18 1.67 -6.16 22.55
N GLU A 19 1.96 -7.26 21.85
CA GLU A 19 2.57 -8.48 22.41
C GLU A 19 4.07 -8.33 22.67
N SER A 20 4.79 -7.56 21.86
CA SER A 20 6.24 -7.35 22.02
C SER A 20 6.61 -6.08 22.79
N GLY A 21 5.69 -5.12 22.90
CA GLY A 21 5.95 -3.77 23.41
C GLY A 21 6.75 -2.88 22.46
N ASN A 22 7.09 -3.36 21.25
CA ASN A 22 7.90 -2.66 20.26
C ASN A 22 7.33 -2.82 18.85
N GLY A 23 7.33 -1.74 18.06
CA GLY A 23 6.91 -1.83 16.68
C GLY A 23 6.80 -0.49 15.98
N SER A 24 6.04 -0.47 14.90
CA SER A 24 5.69 0.75 14.18
C SER A 24 4.19 0.79 13.86
N LEU A 25 3.67 2.02 13.84
CA LEU A 25 2.30 2.32 13.46
C LEU A 25 2.34 3.37 12.34
N ARG A 26 1.48 3.23 11.34
CA ARG A 26 1.34 4.18 10.25
C ARG A 26 0.03 4.94 10.39
N MET A 27 0.10 6.26 10.26
CA MET A 27 -1.07 7.11 10.14
C MET A 27 -1.11 7.77 8.78
N ARG A 28 -2.31 7.91 8.22
CA ARG A 28 -2.57 8.51 6.92
C ARG A 28 -3.59 9.64 7.06
N ALA A 29 -3.35 10.72 6.32
CA ALA A 29 -4.25 11.85 6.25
C ALA A 29 -5.64 11.45 5.73
N ARG A 30 -6.68 12.10 6.25
CA ARG A 30 -8.05 11.93 5.75
C ARG A 30 -8.31 12.95 4.64
N TRP A 31 -8.89 12.51 3.55
CA TRP A 31 -9.21 13.35 2.40
C TRP A 31 -10.53 12.93 1.75
N HIS A 32 -11.10 13.84 0.96
CA HIS A 32 -12.24 13.57 0.08
C HIS A 32 -12.13 14.40 -1.20
N LYS A 33 -12.94 14.06 -2.20
CA LYS A 33 -13.03 14.81 -3.46
C LYS A 33 -14.16 15.83 -3.36
N ASP A 34 -13.88 17.08 -3.72
CA ASP A 34 -14.83 18.18 -3.72
C ASP A 34 -14.66 19.00 -5.00
N GLN A 35 -15.72 19.13 -5.80
CA GLN A 35 -15.74 19.87 -7.08
C GLN A 35 -14.54 19.60 -8.03
N GLY A 36 -14.02 18.36 -8.04
CA GLY A 36 -12.88 17.98 -8.88
C GLY A 36 -11.50 18.18 -8.22
N ALA A 37 -11.43 18.89 -7.10
CA ALA A 37 -10.24 19.04 -6.27
C ALA A 37 -10.18 17.97 -5.16
N ILE A 38 -9.00 17.79 -4.58
CA ILE A 38 -8.78 16.95 -3.42
C ILE A 38 -8.67 17.84 -2.19
N VAL A 39 -9.47 17.53 -1.17
CA VAL A 39 -9.49 18.27 0.10
C VAL A 39 -9.04 17.36 1.22
N ILE A 40 -7.91 17.70 1.85
CA ILE A 40 -7.38 17.03 3.03
C ILE A 40 -7.95 17.69 4.28
N THR A 41 -8.62 16.90 5.12
CA THR A 41 -9.36 17.38 6.30
C THR A 41 -8.69 17.04 7.63
N ALA A 42 -7.77 16.06 7.65
CA ALA A 42 -7.04 15.70 8.85
C ALA A 42 -5.64 15.21 8.52
N LEU A 43 -4.64 15.71 9.26
CA LEU A 43 -3.24 15.35 9.10
C LEU A 43 -2.77 14.33 10.14
N PRO A 44 -1.74 13.52 9.82
CA PRO A 44 -1.09 12.65 10.80
C PRO A 44 -0.59 13.43 12.02
N TYR A 45 -0.47 12.73 13.15
CA TYR A 45 -0.05 13.34 14.42
C TYR A 45 1.30 14.07 14.31
N GLN A 46 1.38 15.31 14.81
CA GLN A 46 2.59 16.15 14.75
C GLN A 46 3.12 16.42 13.33
N VAL A 47 2.22 16.48 12.34
CA VAL A 47 2.53 16.97 10.98
C VAL A 47 1.86 18.32 10.79
N SER A 48 2.61 19.32 10.31
CA SER A 48 2.08 20.64 10.00
C SER A 48 1.61 20.72 8.54
N GLY A 49 0.53 21.44 8.29
CA GLY A 49 0.03 21.68 6.93
C GLY A 49 1.09 22.33 6.05
N ALA A 50 1.77 23.37 6.56
CA ALA A 50 2.86 24.05 5.86
C ALA A 50 3.97 23.11 5.37
N ARG A 51 4.40 22.13 6.19
CA ARG A 51 5.44 21.16 5.79
C ARG A 51 4.98 20.25 4.66
N VAL A 52 3.74 19.80 4.71
CA VAL A 52 3.16 18.97 3.64
C VAL A 52 3.07 19.80 2.35
N LEU A 53 2.60 21.04 2.44
CA LEU A 53 2.51 21.94 1.28
C LEU A 53 3.88 22.19 0.65
N GLU A 54 4.91 22.41 1.46
CA GLU A 54 6.29 22.57 1.02
C GLU A 54 6.81 21.32 0.29
N GLN A 55 6.56 20.12 0.83
CA GLN A 55 6.94 18.86 0.19
C GLN A 55 6.27 18.67 -1.17
N ILE A 56 4.97 18.98 -1.28
CA ILE A 56 4.23 18.89 -2.55
C ILE A 56 4.75 19.93 -3.54
N ALA A 57 4.95 21.18 -3.10
CA ALA A 57 5.47 22.27 -3.93
C ALA A 57 6.86 21.93 -4.49
N ALA A 58 7.74 21.34 -3.67
CA ALA A 58 9.06 20.88 -4.11
C ALA A 58 8.97 19.81 -5.21
N GLN A 59 8.02 18.88 -5.12
CA GLN A 59 7.78 17.87 -6.16
C GLN A 59 7.23 18.50 -7.45
N MET A 60 6.36 19.51 -7.35
CA MET A 60 5.87 20.27 -8.51
C MET A 60 7.01 21.01 -9.22
N GLN A 61 7.87 21.71 -8.47
CA GLN A 61 9.04 22.43 -9.01
C GLN A 61 10.04 21.48 -9.67
N ALA A 62 10.25 20.30 -9.08
CA ALA A 62 11.09 19.26 -9.64
C ALA A 62 10.47 18.55 -10.86
N LYS A 63 9.27 18.96 -11.31
CA LYS A 63 8.48 18.33 -12.39
C LYS A 63 8.16 16.85 -12.15
N LYS A 64 8.21 16.40 -10.88
CA LYS A 64 7.88 15.03 -10.46
C LYS A 64 6.39 14.82 -10.21
N LEU A 65 5.61 15.91 -10.15
CA LEU A 65 4.18 15.86 -9.94
C LEU A 65 3.41 16.68 -11.01
N PRO A 66 3.45 16.28 -12.30
CA PRO A 66 2.81 17.02 -13.39
C PRO A 66 1.27 17.00 -13.34
N TRP A 67 0.67 16.17 -12.50
CA TRP A 67 -0.79 16.07 -12.35
C TRP A 67 -1.41 17.18 -11.51
N VAL A 68 -0.62 17.80 -10.64
CA VAL A 68 -1.08 18.91 -9.81
C VAL A 68 -0.86 20.21 -10.57
N GLU A 69 -1.91 21.01 -10.67
CA GLU A 69 -1.87 22.36 -11.24
C GLU A 69 -1.62 23.39 -10.16
N ASP A 70 -2.34 23.27 -9.05
CA ASP A 70 -2.31 24.26 -7.96
C ASP A 70 -2.49 23.60 -6.60
N LEU A 71 -2.02 24.29 -5.56
CA LEU A 71 -2.01 23.83 -4.18
C LEU A 71 -2.28 25.01 -3.24
N ARG A 72 -3.31 24.90 -2.40
CA ARG A 72 -3.76 25.97 -1.51
C ARG A 72 -3.98 25.49 -0.07
N ASP A 73 -3.72 26.39 0.88
CA ASP A 73 -4.16 26.24 2.28
C ASP A 73 -5.41 27.10 2.48
N GLU A 74 -6.54 26.45 2.74
CA GLU A 74 -7.84 27.07 3.05
C GLU A 74 -8.23 26.82 4.51
N SER A 75 -7.26 26.55 5.39
CA SER A 75 -7.52 26.29 6.80
C SER A 75 -7.98 27.56 7.53
N ASP A 76 -9.08 27.46 8.26
CA ASP A 76 -9.66 28.55 9.05
C ASP A 76 -10.16 28.04 10.42
N HIS A 77 -10.97 28.83 11.13
CA HIS A 77 -11.51 28.42 12.42
C HIS A 77 -12.58 27.33 12.31
N GLU A 78 -13.35 27.31 11.22
CA GLU A 78 -14.43 26.32 10.99
C GLU A 78 -13.86 24.99 10.45
N ASN A 79 -12.77 25.07 9.69
CA ASN A 79 -12.03 23.98 9.08
C ASN A 79 -10.56 24.05 9.53
N PRO A 80 -10.23 23.53 10.72
CA PRO A 80 -8.88 23.64 11.30
C PRO A 80 -7.76 23.06 10.42
N THR A 81 -8.11 22.21 9.45
CA THR A 81 -7.20 21.67 8.45
C THR A 81 -7.99 21.50 7.16
N ARG A 82 -7.70 22.34 6.16
CA ARG A 82 -8.29 22.25 4.81
C ARG A 82 -7.21 22.56 3.78
N LEU A 83 -6.51 21.53 3.33
CA LEU A 83 -5.53 21.66 2.24
C LEU A 83 -6.16 21.23 0.93
N VAL A 84 -6.11 22.09 -0.08
CA VAL A 84 -6.74 21.87 -1.37
C VAL A 84 -5.68 21.62 -2.43
N ILE A 85 -5.74 20.45 -3.07
CA ILE A 85 -4.87 20.06 -4.18
C ILE A 85 -5.73 20.04 -5.45
N VAL A 86 -5.37 20.87 -6.44
CA VAL A 86 -6.10 20.99 -7.69
C VAL A 86 -5.40 20.18 -8.79
N PRO A 87 -6.05 19.13 -9.33
CA PRO A 87 -5.52 18.40 -10.47
C PRO A 87 -5.59 19.24 -11.75
N ARG A 88 -4.62 19.07 -12.65
CA ARG A 88 -4.54 19.76 -13.96
C ARG A 88 -5.71 19.48 -14.90
N SER A 89 -6.41 18.36 -14.70
CA SER A 89 -7.63 18.06 -15.46
C SER A 89 -8.52 17.06 -14.72
N ASN A 90 -9.81 17.05 -15.07
CA ASN A 90 -10.76 16.06 -14.56
C ASN A 90 -10.46 14.60 -14.94
N ARG A 91 -9.50 14.37 -15.86
CA ARG A 91 -9.08 13.02 -16.28
C ARG A 91 -7.99 12.43 -15.38
N VAL A 92 -7.43 13.21 -14.46
CA VAL A 92 -6.41 12.73 -13.51
C VAL A 92 -7.07 11.75 -12.53
N ASP A 93 -6.45 10.58 -12.36
CA ASP A 93 -6.83 9.61 -11.34
C ASP A 93 -6.42 10.11 -9.96
N SER A 94 -7.41 10.62 -9.21
CA SER A 94 -7.22 11.19 -7.87
C SER A 94 -6.72 10.17 -6.86
N GLU A 95 -7.13 8.90 -6.97
CA GLU A 95 -6.72 7.87 -6.02
C GLU A 95 -5.24 7.52 -6.22
N ARG A 96 -4.82 7.32 -7.47
CA ARG A 96 -3.40 7.09 -7.80
C ARG A 96 -2.51 8.25 -7.39
N MET A 97 -2.95 9.48 -7.64
CA MET A 97 -2.22 10.68 -7.20
C MET A 97 -2.04 10.68 -5.68
N MET A 98 -3.08 10.35 -4.92
CA MET A 98 -2.98 10.29 -3.46
C MET A 98 -2.09 9.15 -2.96
N LEU A 99 -2.11 7.98 -3.60
CA LEU A 99 -1.19 6.88 -3.27
C LEU A 99 0.28 7.30 -3.43
N HIS A 100 0.60 8.03 -4.51
CA HIS A 100 1.93 8.61 -4.69
C HIS A 100 2.26 9.60 -3.58
N LEU A 101 1.36 10.55 -3.31
CA LEU A 101 1.56 11.57 -2.28
C LEU A 101 1.74 10.97 -0.87
N PHE A 102 1.02 9.90 -0.52
CA PHE A 102 1.25 9.19 0.73
C PHE A 102 2.64 8.54 0.80
N ALA A 103 3.18 8.07 -0.32
CA ALA A 103 4.49 7.43 -0.35
C ALA A 103 5.64 8.45 -0.27
N THR A 104 5.43 9.67 -0.76
CA THR A 104 6.50 10.67 -0.96
C THR A 104 6.39 11.90 -0.06
N THR A 105 5.33 12.02 0.76
CA THR A 105 5.11 13.16 1.68
C THR A 105 4.68 12.68 3.07
N ASP A 106 4.67 13.61 4.03
CA ASP A 106 4.23 13.35 5.40
C ASP A 106 2.70 13.17 5.53
N LEU A 107 1.95 13.13 4.41
CA LEU A 107 0.53 12.73 4.41
C LEU A 107 0.33 11.29 4.87
N GLU A 108 1.34 10.42 4.75
CA GLU A 108 1.43 9.19 5.52
C GLU A 108 2.74 9.20 6.32
N ARG A 109 2.64 8.90 7.62
CA ARG A 109 3.80 8.90 8.51
C ARG A 109 3.86 7.64 9.35
N SER A 110 5.07 7.10 9.48
CA SER A 110 5.38 5.99 10.38
C SER A 110 5.83 6.52 11.74
N TYR A 111 5.25 5.97 12.81
CA TYR A 111 5.55 6.25 14.20
C TYR A 111 6.16 5.02 14.83
N ARG A 112 7.37 5.18 15.38
CA ARG A 112 8.00 4.13 16.18
C ARG A 112 7.32 4.05 17.54
N VAL A 113 6.96 2.84 17.96
CA VAL A 113 6.41 2.55 19.28
C VAL A 113 7.44 1.72 20.05
N ASN A 114 7.76 2.19 21.25
CA ASN A 114 8.60 1.48 22.22
C ASN A 114 8.00 1.73 23.61
N LEU A 115 7.36 0.72 24.19
CA LEU A 115 6.69 0.77 25.48
C LEU A 115 7.68 0.55 26.63
N ASN A 116 8.74 1.35 26.66
CA ASN A 116 9.74 1.32 27.73
C ASN A 116 9.30 2.20 28.90
N MET A 117 9.20 1.62 30.10
CA MET A 117 8.76 2.31 31.31
C MET A 117 9.38 1.71 32.58
N ILE A 118 9.32 2.46 33.68
CA ILE A 118 9.81 2.01 34.99
C ILE A 118 8.72 1.20 35.68
N GLY A 119 9.04 -0.04 36.06
CA GLY A 119 8.13 -0.93 36.78
C GLY A 119 7.98 -0.61 38.26
N LEU A 120 7.13 -1.37 38.94
CA LEU A 120 6.98 -1.32 40.40
C LEU A 120 8.26 -1.72 41.15
N ASP A 121 9.15 -2.46 40.49
CA ASP A 121 10.48 -2.83 40.97
C ASP A 121 11.53 -1.70 40.82
N GLY A 122 11.13 -0.55 40.27
CA GLY A 122 12.00 0.60 40.04
C GLY A 122 12.96 0.43 38.85
N ARG A 123 12.78 -0.60 38.01
CA ARG A 123 13.68 -0.86 36.87
C ARG A 123 13.04 -0.48 35.53
N PRO A 124 13.80 0.09 34.59
CA PRO A 124 13.33 0.35 33.23
C PRO A 124 13.23 -0.95 32.44
N GLN A 125 12.07 -1.19 31.81
CA GLN A 125 11.83 -2.37 30.99
C GLN A 125 10.82 -2.06 29.88
N VAL A 126 11.01 -2.70 28.71
CA VAL A 126 9.96 -2.75 27.68
C VAL A 126 8.91 -3.77 28.08
N LYS A 127 7.64 -3.35 28.08
CA LYS A 127 6.53 -4.18 28.55
C LYS A 127 5.46 -4.35 27.47
N ASP A 128 4.88 -5.55 27.43
CA ASP A 128 3.70 -5.81 26.61
C ASP A 128 2.45 -5.17 27.23
N LEU A 129 1.36 -5.06 26.45
CA LEU A 129 0.13 -4.42 26.92
C LEU A 129 -0.46 -5.10 28.16
N ARG A 130 -0.35 -6.43 28.24
CA ARG A 130 -0.91 -7.21 29.35
C ARG A 130 -0.17 -6.91 30.65
N THR A 131 1.15 -6.84 30.60
CA THR A 131 2.05 -6.57 31.72
C THR A 131 1.81 -5.16 32.24
N ILE A 132 1.70 -4.17 31.33
CA ILE A 132 1.38 -2.78 31.69
C ILE A 132 0.07 -2.70 32.47
N LEU A 133 -1.00 -3.31 31.94
CA LEU A 133 -2.32 -3.29 32.60
C LEU A 133 -2.31 -4.04 33.94
N THR A 134 -1.57 -5.15 34.02
CA THR A 134 -1.50 -5.96 35.25
C THR A 134 -0.77 -5.21 36.37
N GLU A 135 0.41 -4.65 36.09
CA GLU A 135 1.16 -3.87 37.07
C GLU A 135 0.41 -2.59 37.48
N TRP A 136 -0.24 -1.92 36.53
CA TRP A 136 -1.06 -0.76 36.86
C TRP A 136 -2.24 -1.12 37.77
N LEU A 137 -2.88 -2.27 37.57
CA LEU A 137 -3.94 -2.76 38.46
C LEU A 137 -3.41 -3.08 39.87
N GLU A 138 -2.21 -3.64 39.98
CA GLU A 138 -1.55 -3.90 41.28
C GLU A 138 -1.22 -2.59 42.01
N PHE A 139 -0.67 -1.61 41.27
CA PHE A 139 -0.47 -0.26 41.77
C PHE A 139 -1.78 0.35 42.27
N ARG A 140 -2.83 0.32 41.44
CA ARG A 140 -4.14 0.88 41.78
C ARG A 140 -4.74 0.21 43.01
N PHE A 141 -4.62 -1.11 43.12
CA PHE A 141 -5.09 -1.87 44.26
C PHE A 141 -4.37 -1.44 45.55
N THR A 142 -3.06 -1.28 45.49
CA THR A 142 -2.25 -0.80 46.62
C THR A 142 -2.62 0.63 47.01
N THR A 143 -2.82 1.52 46.04
CA THR A 143 -3.23 2.91 46.29
C THR A 143 -4.61 2.98 46.95
N VAL A 144 -5.59 2.21 46.48
CA VAL A 144 -6.93 2.18 47.08
C VAL A 144 -6.88 1.59 48.49
N ARG A 145 -6.10 0.52 48.71
CA ARG A 145 -5.87 -0.01 50.06
C ARG A 145 -5.29 1.04 51.00
N ARG A 146 -4.26 1.78 50.59
CA ARG A 146 -3.66 2.86 51.39
C ARG A 146 -4.67 3.97 51.68
N ARG A 147 -5.48 4.36 50.69
CA ARG A 147 -6.55 5.36 50.87
C ARG A 147 -7.58 4.92 51.91
N LEU A 148 -8.05 3.67 51.83
CA LEU A 148 -9.03 3.13 52.77
C LEU A 148 -8.44 2.91 54.15
N GLN A 149 -7.18 2.46 54.23
CA GLN A 149 -6.48 2.32 55.51
C GLN A 149 -6.31 3.68 56.20
N PHE A 150 -5.86 4.70 55.47
CA PHE A 150 -5.75 6.07 56.00
C PHE A 150 -7.09 6.59 56.55
N GLN A 151 -8.20 6.32 55.85
CA GLN A 151 -9.53 6.69 56.34
C GLN A 151 -9.91 5.87 57.58
N LEU A 152 -9.64 4.56 57.57
CA LEU A 152 -9.92 3.69 58.71
C LEU A 152 -9.14 4.12 59.96
N ASP A 153 -7.86 4.45 59.82
CA ASP A 153 -7.02 4.90 60.93
C ASP A 153 -7.58 6.18 61.57
N LYS A 154 -8.03 7.15 60.75
CA LYS A 154 -8.70 8.35 61.24
C LYS A 154 -10.03 8.06 61.95
N VAL A 155 -10.82 7.13 61.41
CA VAL A 155 -12.09 6.73 62.01
C VAL A 155 -11.85 6.04 63.35
N LEU A 156 -10.84 5.16 63.44
CA LEU A 156 -10.46 4.48 64.68
C LEU A 156 -9.94 5.45 65.74
N GLU A 157 -9.06 6.37 65.38
CA GLU A 157 -8.56 7.41 66.27
C GLU A 157 -9.72 8.27 66.81
N ARG A 158 -10.65 8.68 65.94
CA ARG A 158 -11.82 9.46 66.36
C ARG A 158 -12.74 8.65 67.28
N LEU A 159 -13.03 7.39 66.95
CA LEU A 159 -13.84 6.51 67.79
C LEU A 159 -13.22 6.30 69.17
N HIS A 160 -11.89 6.14 69.24
CA HIS A 160 -11.14 6.00 70.49
C HIS A 160 -11.30 7.23 71.38
N LEU A 161 -11.21 8.43 70.82
CA LEU A 161 -11.44 9.68 71.57
C LEU A 161 -12.90 9.81 72.05
N LEU A 162 -13.88 9.46 71.20
CA LEU A 162 -15.29 9.51 71.58
C LEU A 162 -15.65 8.49 72.68
N GLU A 163 -15.00 7.32 72.69
CA GLU A 163 -15.16 6.31 73.74
C GLU A 163 -14.68 6.83 75.09
N GLY A 164 -13.49 7.42 75.14
CA GLY A 164 -12.98 8.04 76.37
C GLY A 164 -13.87 9.18 76.86
N LEU A 165 -14.36 10.01 75.93
CA LEU A 165 -15.31 11.07 76.25
C LEU A 165 -16.62 10.50 76.83
N MET A 166 -17.16 9.42 76.27
CA MET A 166 -18.36 8.75 76.77
C MET A 166 -18.17 8.22 78.21
N VAL A 167 -17.01 7.64 78.50
CA VAL A 167 -16.65 7.20 79.86
C VAL A 167 -16.63 8.39 80.83
N ALA A 168 -16.09 9.53 80.40
CA ALA A 168 -16.10 10.76 81.18
C ALA A 168 -17.52 11.30 81.42
N PHE A 169 -18.40 11.27 80.43
CA PHE A 169 -19.81 11.67 80.58
C PHE A 169 -20.58 10.81 81.58
N LEU A 170 -20.37 9.49 81.55
CA LEU A 170 -21.03 8.56 82.46
C LEU A 170 -20.57 8.72 83.92
N ASN A 171 -19.37 9.27 84.14
CA ASN A 171 -18.74 9.42 85.45
C ASN A 171 -18.38 10.88 85.75
N LEU A 172 -19.19 11.84 85.28
CA LEU A 172 -18.83 13.25 85.24
C LEU A 172 -18.45 13.83 86.61
N ASP A 173 -19.20 13.50 87.66
CA ASP A 173 -18.92 13.99 89.02
C ASP A 173 -17.57 13.51 89.55
N GLU A 174 -17.21 12.25 89.25
CA GLU A 174 -15.94 11.64 89.66
C GLU A 174 -14.76 12.21 88.86
N VAL A 175 -14.94 12.45 87.56
CA VAL A 175 -13.95 13.14 86.73
C VAL A 175 -13.70 14.56 87.25
N ILE A 176 -14.76 15.32 87.55
CA ILE A 176 -14.65 16.68 88.11
C ILE A 176 -13.97 16.65 89.49
N ARG A 177 -14.29 15.65 90.33
CA ARG A 177 -13.64 15.47 91.63
C ARG A 177 -12.13 15.31 91.47
N ILE A 178 -11.69 14.38 90.62
CA ILE A 178 -10.27 14.10 90.36
C ILE A 178 -9.55 15.34 89.84
N ILE A 179 -10.14 16.05 88.86
CA ILE A 179 -9.55 17.28 88.29
C ILE A 179 -9.39 18.39 89.34
N ARG A 180 -10.28 18.45 90.35
CA ARG A 180 -10.23 19.47 91.40
C ARG A 180 -9.40 19.09 92.63
N SER A 181 -9.20 17.80 92.89
CA SER A 181 -8.56 17.31 94.12
C SER A 181 -7.11 16.86 93.95
N GLU A 182 -6.72 16.45 92.75
CA GLU A 182 -5.36 15.95 92.46
C GLU A 182 -4.53 17.03 91.75
N ASP A 183 -3.26 17.19 92.13
CA ASP A 183 -2.33 18.13 91.47
C ASP A 183 -2.02 17.71 90.02
N GLU A 184 -1.94 16.39 89.79
CA GLU A 184 -1.75 15.79 88.46
C GLU A 184 -2.93 14.86 88.11
N PRO A 185 -4.02 15.38 87.51
CA PRO A 185 -5.23 14.59 87.29
C PRO A 185 -5.08 13.54 86.17
N LYS A 186 -4.18 13.74 85.19
CA LYS A 186 -4.03 12.86 84.01
C LYS A 186 -3.68 11.40 84.39
N PRO A 187 -2.62 11.10 85.17
CA PRO A 187 -2.29 9.73 85.56
C PRO A 187 -3.40 9.05 86.37
N VAL A 188 -4.13 9.83 87.18
CA VAL A 188 -5.22 9.33 88.03
C VAL A 188 -6.43 8.96 87.18
N LEU A 189 -6.81 9.80 86.22
CA LEU A 189 -7.90 9.52 85.27
C LEU A 189 -7.61 8.27 84.44
N MET A 190 -6.38 8.14 83.92
CA MET A 190 -5.94 6.96 83.15
C MET A 190 -6.09 5.68 83.98
N LYS A 191 -5.57 5.67 85.22
CA LYS A 191 -5.62 4.48 86.08
C LYS A 191 -7.03 4.14 86.55
N ARG A 192 -7.87 5.14 86.82
CA ARG A 192 -9.21 4.95 87.38
C ARG A 192 -10.20 4.42 86.35
N PHE A 193 -10.13 4.95 85.12
CA PHE A 193 -11.09 4.67 84.05
C PHE A 193 -10.51 3.85 82.91
N ASP A 194 -9.29 3.34 83.05
CA ASP A 194 -8.55 2.58 82.03
C ASP A 194 -8.45 3.34 80.69
N LEU A 195 -8.15 4.64 80.78
CA LEU A 195 -8.07 5.53 79.61
C LEU A 195 -6.65 5.57 79.07
N SER A 196 -6.52 5.67 77.75
CA SER A 196 -5.22 5.94 77.12
C SER A 196 -4.77 7.38 77.38
N GLU A 197 -3.50 7.65 77.14
CA GLU A 197 -2.95 9.01 77.24
C GLU A 197 -3.71 10.02 76.36
N LEU A 198 -3.94 9.68 75.08
CA LEU A 198 -4.70 10.51 74.14
C LEU A 198 -6.14 10.80 74.58
N GLN A 199 -6.83 9.82 75.17
CA GLN A 199 -8.19 10.01 75.69
C GLN A 199 -8.19 10.94 76.91
N ALA A 200 -7.25 10.74 77.84
CA ALA A 200 -7.13 11.58 79.02
C ALA A 200 -6.85 13.05 78.66
N ASP A 201 -5.90 13.29 77.73
CA ASP A 201 -5.61 14.63 77.21
C ASP A 201 -6.86 15.26 76.56
N PHE A 202 -7.55 14.50 75.72
CA PHE A 202 -8.77 14.97 75.05
C PHE A 202 -9.92 15.31 76.02
N ILE A 203 -10.07 14.54 77.10
CA ILE A 203 -11.04 14.82 78.17
C ILE A 203 -10.67 16.11 78.90
N LEU A 204 -9.40 16.30 79.25
CA LEU A 204 -8.93 17.51 79.94
C LEU A 204 -9.08 18.77 79.08
N ASP A 205 -8.90 18.65 77.76
CA ASP A 205 -9.10 19.75 76.80
C ASP A 205 -10.58 20.04 76.49
N THR A 206 -11.51 19.23 77.01
CA THR A 206 -12.94 19.39 76.74
C THR A 206 -13.51 20.61 77.48
N LYS A 207 -14.12 21.52 76.72
CA LYS A 207 -14.78 22.73 77.28
C LYS A 207 -16.05 22.36 78.05
N LEU A 208 -16.31 23.03 79.18
CA LEU A 208 -17.49 22.81 80.03
C LEU A 208 -18.82 22.86 79.26
N ARG A 209 -18.96 23.73 78.25
CA ARG A 209 -20.17 23.80 77.41
C ARG A 209 -20.47 22.50 76.65
N HIS A 210 -19.45 21.69 76.41
CA HIS A 210 -19.60 20.41 75.71
C HIS A 210 -20.16 19.33 76.65
N LEU A 211 -20.32 19.57 77.96
CA LEU A 211 -20.83 18.60 78.93
C LEU A 211 -22.38 18.58 79.03
N ALA A 212 -23.09 19.30 78.16
CA ALA A 212 -24.55 19.32 78.14
C ALA A 212 -25.14 18.02 77.56
N ARG A 213 -26.34 17.61 78.01
CA ARG A 213 -27.05 16.40 77.51
C ARG A 213 -27.24 16.38 75.97
N LEU A 214 -27.41 17.55 75.35
CA LEU A 214 -27.52 17.67 73.89
C LEU A 214 -26.24 17.26 73.16
N GLU A 215 -25.07 17.47 73.78
CA GLU A 215 -23.78 17.09 73.22
C GLU A 215 -23.53 15.59 73.39
N GLU A 216 -24.01 14.97 74.48
CA GLU A 216 -23.98 13.50 74.64
C GLU A 216 -24.71 12.80 73.47
N MET A 217 -25.91 13.28 73.12
CA MET A 217 -26.68 12.73 71.99
C MET A 217 -25.94 12.88 70.66
N LYS A 218 -25.26 14.01 70.43
CA LYS A 218 -24.44 14.24 69.23
C LYS A 218 -23.24 13.30 69.17
N ILE A 219 -22.57 13.08 70.31
CA ILE A 219 -21.43 12.17 70.41
C ILE A 219 -21.86 10.73 70.10
N ARG A 220 -22.98 10.26 70.67
CA ARG A 220 -23.53 8.92 70.35
C ARG A 220 -23.86 8.80 68.86
N ALA A 221 -24.51 9.80 68.27
CA ALA A 221 -24.83 9.79 66.85
C ALA A 221 -23.58 9.79 65.96
N GLU A 222 -22.54 10.55 66.33
CA GLU A 222 -21.24 10.54 65.65
C GLU A 222 -20.56 9.17 65.77
N GLN A 223 -20.54 8.59 66.96
CA GLN A 223 -19.97 7.28 67.24
C GLN A 223 -20.67 6.15 66.46
N ASP A 224 -22.01 6.18 66.37
CA ASP A 224 -22.80 5.22 65.58
C ASP A 224 -22.48 5.31 64.09
N LYS A 225 -22.37 6.54 63.56
CA LYS A 225 -22.02 6.77 62.16
C LYS A 225 -20.61 6.26 61.85
N LEU A 226 -19.63 6.64 62.68
CA LEU A 226 -18.24 6.23 62.52
C LEU A 226 -18.05 4.72 62.71
N SER A 227 -18.82 4.08 63.59
CA SER A 227 -18.79 2.63 63.77
C SER A 227 -19.28 1.90 62.52
N LYS A 228 -20.36 2.39 61.88
CA LYS A 228 -20.83 1.86 60.59
C LYS A 228 -19.77 2.03 59.50
N GLU A 229 -19.16 3.22 59.41
CA GLU A 229 -18.09 3.50 58.45
C GLU A 229 -16.87 2.59 58.67
N ARG A 230 -16.41 2.43 59.92
CA ARG A 230 -15.34 1.50 60.31
C ARG A 230 -15.64 0.08 59.82
N ASP A 231 -16.83 -0.43 60.10
CA ASP A 231 -17.21 -1.79 59.75
C ASP A 231 -17.23 -2.00 58.23
N GLU A 232 -17.70 -1.01 57.46
CA GLU A 232 -17.67 -1.05 56.00
C GLU A 232 -16.25 -1.02 55.43
N LEU A 233 -15.40 -0.16 55.98
CA LEU A 233 -13.98 -0.06 55.61
C LEU A 233 -13.24 -1.37 55.92
N GLN A 234 -13.39 -1.91 57.13
CA GLN A 234 -12.78 -3.17 57.55
C GLN A 234 -13.29 -4.35 56.71
N LYS A 235 -14.60 -4.44 56.44
CA LYS A 235 -15.15 -5.48 55.55
C LYS A 235 -14.55 -5.40 54.15
N THR A 236 -14.31 -4.20 53.64
CA THR A 236 -13.73 -4.00 52.30
C THR A 236 -12.24 -4.32 52.28
N LEU A 237 -11.49 -3.86 53.28
CA LEU A 237 -10.06 -4.13 53.44
C LEU A 237 -9.77 -5.63 53.67
N GLY A 238 -10.65 -6.32 54.40
CA GLY A 238 -10.54 -7.76 54.70
C GLY A 238 -10.97 -8.68 53.55
N SER A 239 -11.52 -8.17 52.44
CA SER A 239 -11.98 -8.98 51.32
C SER A 239 -11.45 -8.49 49.98
N ASN A 240 -10.55 -9.27 49.37
CA ASN A 240 -10.02 -8.98 48.03
C ASN A 240 -11.13 -8.86 46.97
N GLN A 241 -12.22 -9.61 47.08
CA GLN A 241 -13.34 -9.54 46.14
C GLN A 241 -14.13 -8.22 46.27
N ARG A 242 -14.36 -7.75 47.50
CA ARG A 242 -14.98 -6.44 47.74
C ARG A 242 -14.10 -5.31 47.22
N MET A 243 -12.78 -5.38 47.47
CA MET A 243 -11.82 -4.43 46.94
C MET A 243 -11.85 -4.36 45.40
N LYS A 244 -11.83 -5.51 44.72
CA LYS A 244 -11.94 -5.57 43.26
C LYS A 244 -13.26 -4.98 42.75
N THR A 245 -14.36 -5.21 43.47
CA THR A 245 -15.67 -4.66 43.12
C THR A 245 -15.70 -3.14 43.25
N LEU A 246 -15.12 -2.60 44.32
CA LEU A 246 -14.98 -1.16 44.51
C LEU A 246 -14.16 -0.52 43.38
N ILE A 247 -12.98 -1.08 43.09
CA ILE A 247 -12.10 -0.57 42.03
C ILE A 247 -12.82 -0.60 40.68
N ARG A 248 -13.55 -1.68 40.35
CA ARG A 248 -14.34 -1.74 39.12
C ARG A 248 -15.37 -0.62 39.03
N LYS A 249 -16.10 -0.35 40.12
CA LYS A 249 -17.10 0.73 40.15
C LYS A 249 -16.46 2.10 39.91
N GLU A 250 -15.32 2.36 40.55
CA GLU A 250 -14.56 3.60 40.35
C GLU A 250 -14.10 3.75 38.90
N LEU A 251 -13.49 2.71 38.32
CA LEU A 251 -13.02 2.75 36.93
C LEU A 251 -14.16 2.97 35.94
N THR A 252 -15.35 2.41 36.22
CA THR A 252 -16.53 2.60 35.37
C THR A 252 -17.01 4.05 35.45
N ALA A 253 -17.12 4.61 36.65
CA ALA A 253 -17.52 6.00 36.86
C ALA A 253 -16.48 6.99 36.28
N ASP A 254 -15.19 6.68 36.40
CA ASP A 254 -14.12 7.49 35.81
C ASP A 254 -14.17 7.44 34.28
N ALA A 255 -14.46 6.28 33.68
CA ALA A 255 -14.63 6.15 32.25
C ALA A 255 -15.85 6.94 31.73
N GLU A 256 -16.96 6.94 32.46
CA GLU A 256 -18.15 7.74 32.11
C GLU A 256 -17.90 9.25 32.26
N LYS A 257 -17.16 9.65 33.30
CA LYS A 257 -16.91 11.06 33.60
C LYS A 257 -15.84 11.70 32.71
N TYR A 258 -14.78 10.95 32.39
CA TYR A 258 -13.59 11.48 31.71
C TYR A 258 -13.34 10.87 30.32
N GLY A 259 -14.14 9.88 29.91
CA GLY A 259 -14.01 9.25 28.60
C GLY A 259 -14.48 10.15 27.45
N ASP A 260 -13.92 9.90 26.27
CA ASP A 260 -14.28 10.55 25.02
C ASP A 260 -14.38 9.52 23.88
N ASP A 261 -15.05 9.92 22.79
CA ASP A 261 -15.13 9.10 21.59
C ASP A 261 -13.78 9.01 20.89
N ARG A 262 -13.54 7.87 20.24
CA ARG A 262 -12.31 7.64 19.49
C ARG A 262 -12.15 8.66 18.36
N ARG A 263 -11.09 9.47 18.46
CA ARG A 263 -10.70 10.42 17.39
C ARG A 263 -10.07 9.78 16.17
N SER A 264 -9.07 8.90 16.33
CA SER A 264 -8.33 8.29 15.21
C SER A 264 -8.89 6.90 14.86
N PRO A 265 -9.64 6.74 13.74
CA PRO A 265 -10.19 5.45 13.35
C PRO A 265 -9.09 4.50 12.85
N ILE A 266 -9.31 3.19 12.99
CA ILE A 266 -8.44 2.15 12.41
C ILE A 266 -9.09 1.64 11.14
N VAL A 267 -8.47 1.91 9.99
CA VAL A 267 -9.02 1.59 8.67
C VAL A 267 -7.95 0.93 7.82
N ALA A 268 -8.25 -0.23 7.26
CA ALA A 268 -7.35 -0.88 6.31
C ALA A 268 -7.37 -0.12 4.98
N ARG A 269 -6.19 0.25 4.48
CA ARG A 269 -6.01 0.93 3.18
C ARG A 269 -4.96 0.19 2.35
N ALA A 270 -5.04 0.35 1.03
CA ALA A 270 -3.99 -0.07 0.13
C ALA A 270 -2.66 0.61 0.51
N ALA A 271 -1.55 -0.13 0.37
CA ALA A 271 -0.23 0.42 0.64
C ALA A 271 0.03 1.65 -0.25
N ALA A 272 0.70 2.66 0.30
CA ALA A 272 1.16 3.77 -0.51
C ALA A 272 2.22 3.28 -1.49
N GLU A 273 2.16 3.75 -2.73
CA GLU A 273 3.04 3.32 -3.82
C GLU A 273 3.55 4.54 -4.58
N ALA A 274 4.87 4.70 -4.62
CA ALA A 274 5.50 5.78 -5.36
C ALA A 274 5.53 5.41 -6.85
N MET A 275 4.78 6.15 -7.64
CA MET A 275 4.75 5.99 -9.10
C MET A 275 6.09 6.38 -9.75
N ASP A 276 6.44 5.69 -10.84
CA ASP A 276 7.60 5.98 -11.68
C ASP A 276 7.35 7.28 -12.49
N GLU A 277 8.40 8.08 -12.73
CA GLU A 277 8.34 9.33 -13.53
C GLU A 277 7.70 9.12 -14.92
N THR A 278 7.81 7.92 -15.48
CA THR A 278 7.22 7.56 -16.77
C THR A 278 5.69 7.41 -16.74
N GLU A 279 5.10 7.05 -15.61
CA GLU A 279 3.64 6.92 -15.45
C GLU A 279 2.94 8.26 -15.22
N LEU A 280 3.71 9.28 -14.81
CA LEU A 280 3.21 10.63 -14.52
C LEU A 280 2.95 11.45 -15.80
N THR A 281 3.42 11.01 -16.97
CA THR A 281 3.29 11.75 -18.24
C THR A 281 1.93 11.49 -18.92
N PRO A 282 1.26 12.50 -19.52
CA PRO A 282 0.01 12.29 -20.27
C PRO A 282 0.14 11.23 -21.36
N SER A 283 -0.78 10.27 -21.35
CA SER A 283 -0.84 9.15 -22.29
C SER A 283 -1.63 9.54 -23.56
N GLU A 284 -0.92 9.96 -24.61
CA GLU A 284 -1.47 10.27 -25.94
C GLU A 284 -1.35 9.06 -26.87
N PRO A 285 -2.34 8.77 -27.74
CA PRO A 285 -2.20 7.76 -28.78
C PRO A 285 -1.17 8.20 -29.81
N ILE A 286 -0.22 7.33 -30.14
CA ILE A 286 0.82 7.57 -31.14
C ILE A 286 1.03 6.34 -32.02
N THR A 287 1.50 6.56 -33.24
CA THR A 287 1.91 5.49 -34.16
C THR A 287 3.39 5.62 -34.45
N VAL A 288 4.17 4.62 -34.04
CA VAL A 288 5.61 4.56 -34.33
C VAL A 288 5.79 3.90 -35.70
N VAL A 289 6.61 4.52 -36.55
CA VAL A 289 6.87 4.08 -37.92
C VAL A 289 8.37 3.81 -38.08
N LEU A 290 8.69 2.62 -38.58
CA LEU A 290 10.02 2.17 -38.95
C LEU A 290 10.15 2.14 -40.48
N SER A 291 11.25 2.70 -41.00
CA SER A 291 11.59 2.65 -42.42
C SER A 291 12.49 1.46 -42.79
N ASP A 292 12.64 1.18 -44.08
CA ASP A 292 13.51 0.12 -44.59
C ASP A 292 15.00 0.35 -44.27
N LYS A 293 15.43 1.61 -44.21
CA LYS A 293 16.80 1.99 -43.80
C LYS A 293 16.96 2.17 -42.29
N GLY A 294 15.98 1.76 -41.47
CA GLY A 294 16.08 1.83 -40.02
C GLY A 294 15.93 3.24 -39.43
N TRP A 295 15.19 4.12 -40.11
CA TRP A 295 14.77 5.40 -39.55
C TRP A 295 13.48 5.25 -38.77
N VAL A 296 13.36 5.98 -37.67
CA VAL A 296 12.20 5.93 -36.77
C VAL A 296 11.57 7.31 -36.59
N ARG A 297 10.24 7.34 -36.51
CA ARG A 297 9.44 8.52 -36.17
C ARG A 297 8.14 8.12 -35.48
N ALA A 298 7.55 9.04 -34.73
CA ALA A 298 6.25 8.87 -34.07
C ALA A 298 5.26 9.91 -34.58
N ALA A 299 4.12 9.46 -35.13
CA ALA A 299 3.00 10.34 -35.46
C ALA A 299 2.01 10.39 -34.31
N LYS A 300 1.29 11.50 -34.19
CA LYS A 300 0.16 11.62 -33.25
C LYS A 300 -1.07 10.92 -33.82
N GLY A 301 -1.77 10.17 -32.97
CA GLY A 301 -2.97 9.42 -33.35
C GLY A 301 -2.67 8.07 -34.02
N HIS A 302 -3.74 7.28 -34.22
CA HIS A 302 -3.71 6.01 -34.93
C HIS A 302 -4.24 6.11 -36.36
N ASP A 303 -4.89 7.23 -36.69
CA ASP A 303 -5.48 7.55 -38.00
C ASP A 303 -4.45 8.14 -38.96
N ILE A 304 -3.37 7.40 -39.19
CA ILE A 304 -2.37 7.73 -40.19
C ILE A 304 -2.22 6.58 -41.17
N ASN A 305 -1.85 6.87 -42.42
CA ASN A 305 -1.35 5.86 -43.35
C ASN A 305 0.20 5.92 -43.39
N PRO A 306 0.92 5.01 -42.71
CA PRO A 306 2.38 5.04 -42.67
C PRO A 306 3.03 4.90 -44.06
N ALA A 307 2.41 4.16 -44.97
CA ALA A 307 2.96 3.89 -46.30
C ALA A 307 3.03 5.13 -47.20
N GLU A 308 2.16 6.13 -46.95
CA GLU A 308 2.06 7.36 -47.75
C GLU A 308 2.91 8.52 -47.19
N LEU A 309 3.60 8.31 -46.07
CA LEU A 309 4.44 9.35 -45.48
C LEU A 309 5.66 9.66 -46.37
N SER A 310 6.22 10.86 -46.23
CA SER A 310 7.47 11.22 -46.94
C SER A 310 8.66 10.43 -46.39
N TYR A 311 9.44 9.80 -47.27
CA TYR A 311 10.67 9.06 -46.94
C TYR A 311 11.89 9.67 -47.63
N LYS A 312 13.09 9.30 -47.18
CA LYS A 312 14.34 9.68 -47.86
C LYS A 312 14.46 8.99 -49.21
N ALA A 313 15.28 9.55 -50.09
CA ALA A 313 15.56 8.94 -51.39
C ALA A 313 16.06 7.49 -51.24
N GLY A 314 15.35 6.56 -51.89
CA GLY A 314 15.61 5.12 -51.82
C GLY A 314 15.35 4.49 -50.46
N ASP A 315 14.57 5.13 -49.59
CA ASP A 315 14.01 4.56 -48.35
C ASP A 315 12.49 4.37 -48.51
N GLY A 316 11.90 3.52 -47.68
CA GLY A 316 10.49 3.13 -47.80
C GLY A 316 9.87 2.79 -46.45
N PHE A 317 8.56 2.57 -46.46
CA PHE A 317 7.83 2.06 -45.31
C PHE A 317 8.17 0.59 -45.07
N ARG A 318 8.52 0.25 -43.82
CA ARG A 318 8.72 -1.13 -43.41
C ARG A 318 7.64 -1.67 -42.47
N GLN A 319 7.46 -1.02 -41.32
CA GLN A 319 6.49 -1.46 -40.32
C GLN A 319 6.04 -0.28 -39.44
N SER A 320 4.84 -0.38 -38.88
CA SER A 320 4.36 0.50 -37.82
C SER A 320 3.78 -0.29 -36.65
N VAL A 321 3.74 0.36 -35.48
CA VAL A 321 3.05 -0.14 -34.28
C VAL A 321 2.29 1.00 -33.62
N ARG A 322 1.07 0.71 -33.15
CA ARG A 322 0.19 1.64 -32.45
C ARG A 322 0.43 1.52 -30.95
N LEU A 323 0.76 2.64 -30.31
CA LEU A 323 1.16 2.70 -28.90
C LEU A 323 0.52 3.92 -28.22
N ARG A 324 0.79 4.04 -26.92
CA ARG A 324 0.63 5.26 -26.14
C ARG A 324 1.98 5.92 -25.86
N SER A 325 2.01 7.24 -25.70
CA SER A 325 3.24 8.04 -25.50
C SER A 325 4.08 7.62 -24.29
N ASN A 326 3.43 7.12 -23.24
CA ASN A 326 4.07 6.63 -22.01
C ASN A 326 4.55 5.17 -22.10
N GLN A 327 4.25 4.45 -23.18
CA GLN A 327 4.71 3.07 -23.38
C GLN A 327 6.13 3.03 -23.98
N GLN A 328 6.76 1.87 -23.83
CA GLN A 328 8.02 1.55 -24.50
C GLN A 328 7.72 0.97 -25.89
N VAL A 329 8.55 1.34 -26.86
CA VAL A 329 8.62 0.70 -28.17
C VAL A 329 9.86 -0.17 -28.25
N VAL A 330 9.73 -1.34 -28.87
CA VAL A 330 10.80 -2.30 -29.11
C VAL A 330 11.12 -2.36 -30.60
N PHE A 331 12.41 -2.45 -30.92
CA PHE A 331 12.94 -2.67 -32.26
C PHE A 331 13.75 -3.96 -32.28
N LEU A 332 13.66 -4.72 -33.37
CA LEU A 332 14.49 -5.91 -33.61
C LEU A 332 15.46 -5.63 -34.76
N ASP A 333 16.72 -6.01 -34.57
CA ASP A 333 17.71 -6.02 -35.66
C ASP A 333 17.72 -7.34 -36.43
N SER A 334 18.39 -7.35 -37.58
CA SER A 334 18.53 -8.50 -38.46
C SER A 334 19.33 -9.66 -37.86
N THR A 335 19.97 -9.46 -36.70
CA THR A 335 20.69 -10.50 -35.95
C THR A 335 19.85 -11.11 -34.83
N GLY A 336 18.63 -10.61 -34.62
CA GLY A 336 17.69 -11.08 -33.60
C GLY A 336 17.87 -10.40 -32.23
N ARG A 337 18.52 -9.24 -32.16
CA ARG A 337 18.63 -8.46 -30.92
C ARG A 337 17.47 -7.48 -30.80
N SER A 338 16.98 -7.30 -29.57
CA SER A 338 15.96 -6.30 -29.22
C SER A 338 16.56 -5.05 -28.59
N TYR A 339 15.92 -3.92 -28.86
CA TYR A 339 16.27 -2.58 -28.40
C TYR A 339 14.98 -1.88 -27.97
N SER A 340 15.01 -1.03 -26.94
CA SER A 340 13.80 -0.31 -26.49
C SER A 340 14.04 1.17 -26.25
N LEU A 341 13.04 1.98 -26.60
CA LEU A 341 12.97 3.42 -26.30
C LEU A 341 11.61 3.76 -25.72
N ALA A 342 11.57 4.78 -24.86
CA ALA A 342 10.30 5.38 -24.47
C ALA A 342 9.70 6.12 -25.68
N ALA A 343 8.45 5.84 -26.02
CA ALA A 343 7.90 6.25 -27.30
C ALA A 343 7.77 7.78 -27.46
N HIS A 344 7.59 8.53 -26.35
CA HIS A 344 7.61 10.00 -26.35
C HIS A 344 8.96 10.64 -26.72
N THR A 345 10.07 9.90 -26.69
CA THR A 345 11.41 10.42 -27.02
C THR A 345 11.68 10.44 -28.53
N LEU A 346 10.79 9.82 -29.32
CA LEU A 346 10.94 9.71 -30.77
C LEU A 346 10.60 11.02 -31.48
N PRO A 347 11.27 11.31 -32.61
CA PRO A 347 10.97 12.51 -33.39
C PRO A 347 9.58 12.45 -34.02
N SER A 348 8.98 13.63 -34.21
CA SER A 348 7.66 13.79 -34.83
C SER A 348 7.65 13.28 -36.28
N ALA A 349 6.53 12.68 -36.69
CA ALA A 349 6.31 12.23 -38.06
C ALA A 349 6.11 13.37 -39.10
N ARG A 350 6.12 14.64 -38.69
CA ARG A 350 6.18 15.78 -39.62
C ARG A 350 7.48 15.80 -40.42
N GLY A 351 8.57 15.27 -39.84
CA GLY A 351 9.84 15.09 -40.52
C GLY A 351 10.04 13.66 -41.01
N GLN A 352 11.24 13.39 -41.53
CA GLN A 352 11.65 12.05 -41.98
C GLN A 352 12.15 11.15 -40.84
N GLY A 353 12.15 11.64 -39.60
CA GLY A 353 12.60 10.90 -38.41
C GLY A 353 14.10 11.01 -38.16
N GLU A 354 14.64 10.03 -37.44
CA GLU A 354 16.07 9.89 -37.15
C GLU A 354 16.52 8.42 -37.31
N PRO A 355 17.80 8.15 -37.60
CA PRO A 355 18.29 6.78 -37.71
C PRO A 355 18.44 6.12 -36.33
N LEU A 356 17.97 4.88 -36.18
CA LEU A 356 18.10 4.11 -34.92
C LEU A 356 19.56 3.84 -34.53
N THR A 357 20.47 3.80 -35.50
CA THR A 357 21.93 3.70 -35.26
C THR A 357 22.51 4.92 -34.52
N GLY A 358 21.80 6.06 -34.50
CA GLY A 358 22.16 7.20 -33.65
C GLY A 358 21.81 7.00 -32.17
N ARG A 359 20.88 6.08 -31.87
CA ARG A 359 20.41 5.77 -30.50
C ARG A 359 21.07 4.51 -29.93
N PHE A 360 21.42 3.57 -30.80
CA PHE A 360 21.88 2.23 -30.44
C PHE A 360 23.18 1.84 -31.14
N ASN A 361 23.87 0.85 -30.56
CA ASN A 361 25.10 0.27 -31.10
C ASN A 361 24.84 -1.17 -31.58
N PRO A 362 24.18 -1.37 -32.73
CA PRO A 362 23.96 -2.72 -33.26
C PRO A 362 25.27 -3.32 -33.80
N PRO A 363 25.34 -4.66 -33.97
CA PRO A 363 26.48 -5.31 -34.62
C PRO A 363 26.75 -4.74 -36.01
N SER A 364 28.01 -4.79 -36.45
CA SER A 364 28.39 -4.30 -37.79
C SER A 364 27.60 -5.03 -38.88
N GLY A 365 27.00 -4.26 -39.80
CA GLY A 365 26.16 -4.77 -40.88
C GLY A 365 24.73 -5.15 -40.49
N ALA A 366 24.35 -5.03 -39.21
CA ALA A 366 22.98 -5.26 -38.79
C ALA A 366 22.06 -4.10 -39.22
N SER A 367 20.83 -4.44 -39.61
CA SER A 367 19.77 -3.48 -39.95
C SER A 367 18.58 -3.67 -39.02
N PHE A 368 17.82 -2.61 -38.75
CA PHE A 368 16.58 -2.72 -37.96
C PHE A 368 15.45 -3.20 -38.86
N VAL A 369 14.87 -4.34 -38.54
CA VAL A 369 13.97 -5.08 -39.45
C VAL A 369 12.53 -5.16 -38.97
N ALA A 370 12.28 -4.96 -37.68
CA ALA A 370 10.92 -4.99 -37.13
C ALA A 370 10.75 -4.08 -35.92
N THR A 371 9.49 -3.72 -35.65
CA THR A 371 9.09 -2.96 -34.45
C THR A 371 7.83 -3.55 -33.82
N LEU A 372 7.78 -3.51 -32.50
CA LEU A 372 6.65 -3.98 -31.68
C LEU A 372 6.55 -3.15 -30.41
N GLY A 373 5.47 -3.32 -29.67
CA GLY A 373 5.26 -2.66 -28.38
C GLY A 373 3.81 -2.79 -27.96
N GLY A 374 3.44 -2.08 -26.90
CA GLY A 374 2.07 -2.04 -26.41
C GLY A 374 2.09 -2.20 -24.91
N ASP A 375 1.11 -2.92 -24.38
CA ASP A 375 1.07 -3.21 -22.96
C ASP A 375 2.22 -4.18 -22.58
N PRO A 376 2.88 -3.99 -21.42
CA PRO A 376 4.03 -4.80 -21.02
C PRO A 376 3.76 -6.32 -21.02
N ASP A 377 2.53 -6.71 -20.68
CA ASP A 377 2.09 -8.10 -20.60
C ASP A 377 1.53 -8.66 -21.92
N GLN A 378 1.46 -7.82 -22.98
CA GLN A 378 0.97 -8.24 -24.29
C GLN A 378 1.89 -9.30 -24.91
N TRP A 379 1.27 -10.37 -25.42
CA TRP A 379 1.98 -11.49 -26.02
C TRP A 379 2.30 -11.25 -27.50
N TRP A 380 3.53 -11.58 -27.85
CA TRP A 380 4.05 -11.52 -29.21
C TRP A 380 4.64 -12.86 -29.62
N LEU A 381 4.47 -13.21 -30.89
CA LEU A 381 5.22 -14.28 -31.52
C LEU A 381 6.52 -13.71 -32.10
N LEU A 382 7.66 -14.21 -31.61
CA LEU A 382 8.97 -13.99 -32.25
C LEU A 382 9.37 -15.23 -33.02
N ALA A 383 9.68 -15.07 -34.31
CA ALA A 383 10.03 -16.18 -35.18
C ALA A 383 11.11 -15.82 -36.19
N SER A 384 11.76 -16.86 -36.70
CA SER A 384 12.71 -16.79 -37.82
C SER A 384 12.12 -17.49 -39.03
N ASP A 385 12.58 -17.09 -40.22
CA ASP A 385 12.18 -17.72 -41.48
C ASP A 385 12.71 -19.16 -41.65
N ALA A 386 13.50 -19.65 -40.70
CA ALA A 386 13.86 -21.06 -40.56
C ALA A 386 12.71 -21.94 -40.03
N GLY A 387 11.57 -21.35 -39.67
CA GLY A 387 10.42 -22.05 -39.11
C GLY A 387 10.52 -22.33 -37.61
N TYR A 388 11.29 -21.55 -36.87
CA TYR A 388 11.40 -21.62 -35.41
C TYR A 388 10.91 -20.32 -34.76
N GLY A 389 10.21 -20.43 -33.63
CA GLY A 389 9.74 -19.28 -32.86
C GLY A 389 9.23 -19.64 -31.46
N PHE A 390 8.83 -18.62 -30.72
CA PHE A 390 8.31 -18.75 -29.35
C PHE A 390 7.42 -17.54 -29.01
N ARG A 391 6.57 -17.71 -27.99
CA ARG A 391 5.77 -16.63 -27.42
C ARG A 391 6.59 -15.89 -26.37
N VAL A 392 6.47 -14.56 -26.32
CA VAL A 392 7.17 -13.71 -25.35
C VAL A 392 6.35 -12.47 -25.05
N GLN A 393 6.41 -11.98 -23.83
CA GLN A 393 5.74 -10.73 -23.44
C GLN A 393 6.59 -9.53 -23.85
N ALA A 394 5.94 -8.40 -24.16
CA ALA A 394 6.64 -7.19 -24.58
C ALA A 394 7.68 -6.71 -23.54
N LYS A 395 7.38 -6.84 -22.24
CA LYS A 395 8.28 -6.47 -21.13
C LYS A 395 9.60 -7.24 -21.15
N ASP A 396 9.60 -8.48 -21.62
CA ASP A 396 10.80 -9.32 -21.67
C ASP A 396 11.72 -8.95 -22.83
N LEU A 397 11.27 -8.14 -23.77
CA LEU A 397 12.08 -7.66 -24.88
C LEU A 397 12.74 -6.30 -24.60
N LEU A 398 12.43 -5.67 -23.47
CA LEU A 398 13.01 -4.40 -23.06
C LEU A 398 14.52 -4.55 -22.79
N ALA A 399 15.29 -3.60 -23.31
CA ALA A 399 16.74 -3.56 -23.20
C ALA A 399 17.21 -2.19 -22.68
N ASN A 400 17.97 -2.21 -21.59
CA ASN A 400 18.49 -0.99 -20.94
C ASN A 400 19.88 -0.56 -21.46
N LYS A 401 20.56 -1.38 -22.26
CA LYS A 401 21.89 -1.10 -22.81
C LYS A 401 21.79 -0.68 -24.27
N LYS A 402 22.65 0.27 -24.70
CA LYS A 402 22.74 0.69 -26.11
C LYS A 402 23.05 -0.46 -27.08
N GLY A 403 23.72 -1.52 -26.62
CA GLY A 403 24.00 -2.72 -27.42
C GLY A 403 22.82 -3.68 -27.57
N GLY A 404 21.66 -3.39 -26.99
CA GLY A 404 20.47 -4.24 -27.05
C GLY A 404 20.59 -5.53 -26.25
N LYS A 405 19.55 -6.36 -26.32
CA LYS A 405 19.44 -7.69 -25.69
C LYS A 405 19.36 -8.76 -26.78
N ALA A 406 20.08 -9.87 -26.64
CA ALA A 406 19.89 -11.01 -27.53
C ALA A 406 18.54 -11.68 -27.23
N ALA A 407 17.59 -11.59 -28.17
CA ALA A 407 16.24 -12.10 -28.01
C ALA A 407 16.01 -13.36 -28.85
N LEU A 408 16.19 -13.26 -30.17
CA LEU A 408 16.01 -14.36 -31.11
C LEU A 408 17.38 -14.86 -31.62
N SER A 409 17.62 -16.16 -31.56
CA SER A 409 18.82 -16.79 -32.13
C SER A 409 18.52 -17.35 -33.51
N LEU A 410 19.22 -16.87 -34.52
CA LEU A 410 18.99 -17.24 -35.91
C LEU A 410 19.89 -18.41 -36.35
N PRO A 411 19.33 -19.45 -36.98
CA PRO A 411 20.10 -20.43 -37.73
C PRO A 411 20.89 -19.78 -38.89
N ALA A 412 21.89 -20.48 -39.41
CA ALA A 412 22.67 -20.00 -40.55
C ALA A 412 21.76 -19.71 -41.77
N GLY A 413 21.90 -18.52 -42.35
CA GLY A 413 21.10 -18.04 -43.48
C GLY A 413 19.67 -17.62 -43.15
N ALA A 414 19.23 -17.76 -41.89
CA ALA A 414 17.89 -17.37 -41.47
C ALA A 414 17.77 -15.86 -41.21
N GLN A 415 16.57 -15.34 -41.36
CA GLN A 415 16.20 -13.95 -41.10
C GLN A 415 15.10 -13.87 -40.04
N VAL A 416 15.00 -12.71 -39.39
CA VAL A 416 13.93 -12.41 -38.43
C VAL A 416 12.63 -12.17 -39.20
N LEU A 417 11.55 -12.84 -38.80
CA LEU A 417 10.20 -12.56 -39.32
C LEU A 417 9.55 -11.40 -38.55
N ARG A 418 8.54 -10.79 -39.18
CA ARG A 418 7.74 -9.76 -38.54
C ARG A 418 7.05 -10.35 -37.30
N PRO A 419 7.23 -9.76 -36.11
CA PRO A 419 6.48 -10.17 -34.93
C PRO A 419 4.99 -9.90 -35.12
N CYS A 420 4.15 -10.84 -34.69
CA CYS A 420 2.70 -10.67 -34.66
C CYS A 420 2.16 -10.82 -33.23
N VAL A 421 1.04 -10.15 -32.96
CA VAL A 421 0.38 -10.18 -31.66
C VAL A 421 -0.33 -11.52 -31.51
N VAL A 422 -0.16 -12.17 -30.36
CA VAL A 422 -0.98 -13.30 -29.93
C VAL A 422 -1.95 -12.74 -28.91
N ALA A 423 -3.23 -12.63 -29.26
CA ALA A 423 -4.24 -12.05 -28.39
C ALA A 423 -4.61 -13.02 -27.27
N ASP A 424 -4.83 -14.28 -27.63
CA ASP A 424 -5.16 -15.36 -26.71
C ASP A 424 -4.57 -16.67 -27.21
N ALA A 425 -3.64 -17.25 -26.45
CA ALA A 425 -2.96 -18.46 -26.88
C ALA A 425 -3.86 -19.70 -26.90
N ASP A 426 -4.96 -19.69 -26.15
CA ASP A 426 -5.87 -20.84 -26.05
C ASP A 426 -6.82 -20.92 -27.25
N SER A 427 -7.12 -19.78 -27.89
CA SER A 427 -8.04 -19.69 -29.03
C SER A 427 -7.36 -19.33 -30.36
N ASP A 428 -6.24 -18.59 -30.33
CA ASP A 428 -5.54 -18.19 -31.55
C ASP A 428 -4.84 -19.38 -32.23
N ARG A 429 -4.81 -19.33 -33.56
CA ARG A 429 -4.08 -20.27 -34.41
C ARG A 429 -2.92 -19.57 -35.10
N LEU A 430 -1.79 -20.25 -35.20
CA LEU A 430 -0.61 -19.77 -35.95
C LEU A 430 -0.63 -20.37 -37.35
N VAL A 431 -0.63 -19.51 -38.36
CA VAL A 431 -0.61 -19.88 -39.77
C VAL A 431 0.78 -19.57 -40.32
N ALA A 432 1.57 -20.60 -40.61
CA ALA A 432 2.91 -20.49 -41.18
C ALA A 432 2.90 -20.91 -42.65
N VAL A 433 3.53 -20.11 -43.52
CA VAL A 433 3.56 -20.37 -44.98
C VAL A 433 4.98 -20.29 -45.53
N THR A 434 5.37 -21.25 -46.38
CA THR A 434 6.69 -21.30 -47.01
C THR A 434 6.70 -20.73 -48.43
N ASN A 435 7.88 -20.40 -48.93
CA ASN A 435 8.11 -19.95 -50.30
C ASN A 435 7.81 -21.04 -51.37
N GLU A 436 7.77 -22.31 -50.98
CA GLU A 436 7.32 -23.44 -51.80
C GLU A 436 5.80 -23.68 -51.75
N GLY A 437 5.07 -22.83 -51.04
CA GLY A 437 3.62 -22.91 -50.96
C GLY A 437 3.13 -24.02 -50.06
N ARG A 438 3.85 -24.32 -48.98
CA ARG A 438 3.37 -25.19 -47.91
C ARG A 438 2.78 -24.33 -46.79
N MET A 439 1.64 -24.75 -46.25
CA MET A 439 0.98 -24.10 -45.12
C MET A 439 0.78 -25.09 -43.98
N LEU A 440 1.05 -24.65 -42.77
CA LEU A 440 0.74 -25.38 -41.55
C LEU A 440 0.01 -24.45 -40.58
N VAL A 441 -1.09 -24.94 -40.02
CA VAL A 441 -1.86 -24.27 -38.98
C VAL A 441 -1.71 -25.07 -37.69
N ILE A 442 -1.33 -24.40 -36.60
CA ILE A 442 -1.21 -24.99 -35.26
C ILE A 442 -1.88 -24.11 -34.23
N PRO A 443 -2.35 -24.65 -33.08
CA PRO A 443 -2.74 -23.83 -31.94
C PRO A 443 -1.58 -22.96 -31.45
N ALA A 444 -1.84 -21.72 -31.03
CA ALA A 444 -0.80 -20.85 -30.48
C ALA A 444 -0.24 -21.37 -29.14
N SER A 445 -1.06 -22.11 -28.38
CA SER A 445 -0.69 -22.80 -27.14
C SER A 445 0.42 -23.85 -27.31
N ASP A 446 0.58 -24.42 -28.52
CA ASP A 446 1.65 -25.39 -28.82
C ASP A 446 3.06 -24.80 -28.78
N LEU A 447 3.18 -23.46 -28.83
CA LEU A 447 4.44 -22.77 -28.67
C LEU A 447 4.70 -22.40 -27.21
N PRO A 448 5.91 -22.68 -26.70
CA PRO A 448 6.27 -22.30 -25.34
C PRO A 448 6.49 -20.79 -25.22
N GLU A 449 6.34 -20.33 -24.00
CA GLU A 449 6.88 -19.05 -23.56
C GLU A 449 8.40 -19.15 -23.41
N MET A 450 9.15 -18.20 -23.99
CA MET A 450 10.60 -18.12 -23.79
C MET A 450 11.06 -16.66 -23.70
N LEU A 451 12.07 -16.40 -22.87
CA LEU A 451 12.68 -15.06 -22.73
C LEU A 451 13.70 -14.74 -23.83
N ARG A 452 14.32 -15.78 -24.39
CA ARG A 452 15.31 -15.69 -25.48
C ARG A 452 15.61 -17.06 -26.07
N GLY A 453 16.18 -17.09 -27.26
CA GLY A 453 16.78 -18.28 -27.87
C GLY A 453 16.31 -18.51 -29.29
N LYS A 454 16.52 -19.72 -29.80
CA LYS A 454 16.10 -20.11 -31.15
C LYS A 454 14.58 -20.32 -31.27
N GLY A 455 13.91 -20.66 -30.18
CA GLY A 455 12.51 -21.08 -30.18
C GLY A 455 12.32 -22.53 -30.60
N ASN A 456 11.06 -22.95 -30.55
CA ASN A 456 10.63 -24.27 -30.97
C ASN A 456 10.21 -24.25 -32.43
N LYS A 457 10.34 -25.41 -33.08
CA LYS A 457 9.95 -25.57 -34.48
C LYS A 457 8.44 -25.38 -34.62
N ILE A 458 8.02 -24.50 -35.52
CA ILE A 458 6.63 -24.22 -35.92
C ILE A 458 6.31 -25.08 -37.15
N ILE A 459 7.05 -24.87 -38.25
CA ILE A 459 6.95 -25.62 -39.50
C ILE A 459 8.31 -26.20 -39.87
N GLY A 460 8.32 -27.42 -40.39
CA GLY A 460 9.53 -28.16 -40.69
C GLY A 460 10.15 -27.77 -42.02
N ILE A 461 11.30 -27.08 -41.97
CA ILE A 461 12.16 -26.81 -43.11
C ILE A 461 13.54 -27.44 -42.89
N PRO A 462 14.12 -28.14 -43.87
CA PRO A 462 15.48 -28.65 -43.76
C PRO A 462 16.50 -27.53 -43.53
N ALA A 463 17.37 -27.67 -42.54
CA ALA A 463 18.33 -26.62 -42.18
C ALA A 463 19.26 -26.22 -43.34
N LYS A 464 19.64 -27.20 -44.19
CA LYS A 464 20.43 -26.95 -45.40
C LYS A 464 19.68 -26.06 -46.40
N ALA A 465 18.38 -26.29 -46.58
CA ALA A 465 17.56 -25.51 -47.50
C ALA A 465 17.40 -24.05 -47.04
N VAL A 466 17.27 -23.82 -45.72
CA VAL A 466 17.27 -22.46 -45.15
C VAL A 466 18.63 -21.78 -45.37
N ALA A 467 19.73 -22.48 -45.10
CA ALA A 467 21.08 -21.93 -45.26
C ALA A 467 21.40 -21.56 -46.73
N GLU A 468 20.92 -22.37 -47.68
CA GLU A 468 21.03 -22.13 -49.12
C GLU A 468 19.94 -21.21 -49.68
N ARG A 469 19.00 -20.74 -48.84
CA ARG A 469 17.84 -19.92 -49.20
C ARG A 469 16.92 -20.55 -50.27
N SER A 470 16.91 -21.86 -50.41
CA SER A 470 16.05 -22.59 -51.36
C SER A 470 14.63 -22.81 -50.82
N GLU A 471 14.49 -23.09 -49.53
CA GLU A 471 13.19 -23.19 -48.82
C GLU A 471 13.26 -22.40 -47.50
N TYR A 472 12.28 -21.55 -47.26
CA TYR A 472 12.15 -20.75 -46.04
C TYR A 472 10.68 -20.36 -45.79
N VAL A 473 10.36 -19.96 -44.56
CA VAL A 473 9.05 -19.42 -44.19
C VAL A 473 8.95 -17.98 -44.68
N VAL A 474 7.94 -17.69 -45.48
CA VAL A 474 7.66 -16.34 -45.98
C VAL A 474 7.11 -15.48 -44.85
N ASP A 475 6.13 -16.01 -44.10
CA ASP A 475 5.48 -15.27 -43.02
C ASP A 475 4.76 -16.21 -42.04
N ILE A 476 4.49 -15.69 -40.83
CA ILE A 476 3.70 -16.38 -39.79
C ILE A 476 2.73 -15.38 -39.15
N LEU A 477 1.45 -15.72 -39.18
CA LEU A 477 0.39 -14.89 -38.63
C LEU A 477 -0.35 -15.62 -37.51
N ALA A 478 -0.56 -14.94 -36.38
CA ALA A 478 -1.52 -15.35 -35.38
C ALA A 478 -2.91 -14.87 -35.79
N VAL A 479 -3.87 -15.79 -35.82
CA VAL A 479 -5.22 -15.60 -36.32
C VAL A 479 -6.19 -15.98 -35.21
N PRO A 480 -7.01 -15.04 -34.71
CA PRO A 480 -8.04 -15.35 -33.73
C PRO A 480 -9.03 -16.40 -34.23
N ASP A 481 -9.75 -17.02 -33.31
CA ASP A 481 -10.81 -17.95 -33.68
C ASP A 481 -11.85 -17.29 -34.61
N GLY A 482 -12.29 -18.02 -35.63
CA GLY A 482 -13.14 -17.49 -36.70
C GLY A 482 -12.47 -16.51 -37.68
N GLY A 483 -11.21 -16.13 -37.45
CA GLY A 483 -10.46 -15.20 -38.29
C GLY A 483 -10.20 -15.73 -39.71
N LYS A 484 -9.93 -14.80 -40.63
CA LYS A 484 -9.62 -15.08 -42.04
C LYS A 484 -8.21 -14.65 -42.37
N VAL A 485 -7.57 -15.38 -43.28
CA VAL A 485 -6.22 -15.04 -43.78
C VAL A 485 -6.29 -14.73 -45.25
N ARG A 486 -5.76 -13.58 -45.65
CA ARG A 486 -5.50 -13.27 -47.05
C ARG A 486 -4.06 -13.63 -47.37
N LEU A 487 -3.89 -14.49 -48.36
CA LEU A 487 -2.61 -14.90 -48.91
C LEU A 487 -2.39 -14.20 -50.26
N ASN A 488 -1.29 -13.47 -50.39
CA ASN A 488 -0.94 -12.75 -51.61
C ASN A 488 0.12 -13.53 -52.41
N SER A 489 -0.11 -13.69 -53.71
CA SER A 489 0.76 -14.41 -54.66
C SER A 489 0.79 -13.66 -56.01
N GLY A 490 1.81 -12.82 -56.17
CA GLY A 490 1.95 -11.85 -57.25
C GLY A 490 0.76 -10.90 -57.30
N LYS A 491 0.06 -10.88 -58.45
CA LYS A 491 -1.15 -10.06 -58.64
C LYS A 491 -2.45 -10.76 -58.16
N ARG A 492 -2.36 -11.99 -57.65
CA ARG A 492 -3.51 -12.78 -57.19
C ARG A 492 -3.52 -12.84 -55.68
N TYR A 493 -4.70 -13.05 -55.10
CA TYR A 493 -4.85 -13.32 -53.68
C TYR A 493 -5.86 -14.45 -53.45
N LEU A 494 -5.72 -15.16 -52.32
CA LEU A 494 -6.62 -16.18 -51.84
C LEU A 494 -7.03 -15.82 -50.42
N VAL A 495 -8.33 -15.78 -50.13
CA VAL A 495 -8.84 -15.59 -48.77
C VAL A 495 -9.24 -16.95 -48.23
N LEU A 496 -8.58 -17.39 -47.16
CA LEU A 496 -8.87 -18.61 -46.43
C LEU A 496 -9.70 -18.26 -45.20
N ARG A 497 -10.91 -18.82 -45.12
CA ARG A 497 -11.77 -18.69 -43.93
C ARG A 497 -11.38 -19.73 -42.89
N ALA A 498 -11.92 -19.61 -41.69
CA ALA A 498 -11.65 -20.54 -40.59
C ALA A 498 -11.82 -22.03 -40.98
N ALA A 499 -12.84 -22.36 -41.77
CA ALA A 499 -13.07 -23.73 -42.25
C ALA A 499 -12.01 -24.20 -43.26
N ASP A 500 -11.51 -23.30 -44.11
CA ASP A 500 -10.46 -23.61 -45.09
C ASP A 500 -9.11 -23.86 -44.40
N LEU A 501 -8.84 -23.16 -43.29
CA LEU A 501 -7.63 -23.33 -42.48
C LEU A 501 -7.56 -24.73 -41.83
N ASN A 502 -8.70 -25.37 -41.54
CA ASN A 502 -8.73 -26.71 -40.94
C ASN A 502 -8.07 -27.76 -41.84
N ALA A 503 -8.08 -27.58 -43.17
CA ALA A 503 -7.39 -28.49 -44.10
C ALA A 503 -5.85 -28.42 -43.99
N TYR A 504 -5.33 -27.38 -43.36
CA TYR A 504 -3.90 -27.15 -43.14
C TYR A 504 -3.48 -27.35 -41.69
N GLU A 505 -4.40 -27.76 -40.82
CA GLU A 505 -4.13 -28.07 -39.43
C GLU A 505 -3.30 -29.34 -39.31
N GLY A 506 -2.33 -29.34 -38.39
CA GLY A 506 -1.49 -30.50 -38.14
C GLY A 506 -0.58 -30.33 -36.96
N GLU A 507 0.19 -31.37 -36.64
CA GLU A 507 1.14 -31.33 -35.53
C GLU A 507 2.26 -30.31 -35.78
N ARG A 508 2.63 -29.60 -34.71
CA ARG A 508 3.76 -28.67 -34.71
C ARG A 508 5.05 -29.32 -35.22
N GLY A 509 5.71 -28.65 -36.16
CA GLY A 509 7.00 -29.04 -36.73
C GLY A 509 6.93 -29.95 -37.95
N ARG A 510 5.73 -30.32 -38.41
CA ARG A 510 5.52 -31.00 -39.70
C ARG A 510 5.77 -30.05 -40.87
N ARG A 511 5.86 -30.58 -42.10
CA ARG A 511 6.15 -29.79 -43.31
C ARG A 511 4.96 -28.99 -43.85
N GLY A 512 3.77 -29.11 -43.25
CA GLY A 512 2.55 -28.51 -43.78
C GLY A 512 2.04 -29.14 -45.09
N SER A 513 0.80 -28.81 -45.42
CA SER A 513 0.10 -29.25 -46.65
C SER A 513 0.35 -28.26 -47.78
N LYS A 514 0.31 -28.73 -49.04
CA LYS A 514 0.51 -27.86 -50.20
C LYS A 514 -0.71 -26.97 -50.44
N LEU A 515 -0.46 -25.71 -50.74
CA LEU A 515 -1.46 -24.77 -51.22
C LEU A 515 -1.95 -25.14 -52.64
N PRO A 516 -3.16 -24.69 -53.03
CA PRO A 516 -3.73 -24.97 -54.33
C PRO A 516 -2.81 -24.51 -55.47
N ARG A 517 -2.90 -25.21 -56.61
CA ARG A 517 -2.13 -24.82 -57.81
C ARG A 517 -2.47 -23.37 -58.18
N GLY A 518 -1.44 -22.54 -58.35
CA GLY A 518 -1.59 -21.11 -58.62
C GLY A 518 -1.35 -20.18 -57.43
N PHE A 519 -1.29 -20.71 -56.20
CA PHE A 519 -1.01 -19.95 -54.96
C PHE A 519 0.23 -20.47 -54.20
N GLN A 520 1.13 -21.18 -54.90
CA GLN A 520 2.31 -21.79 -54.27
C GLN A 520 3.52 -20.83 -54.18
N LYS A 521 3.52 -19.72 -54.93
CA LYS A 521 4.54 -18.68 -54.83
C LYS A 521 4.00 -17.55 -53.94
N VAL A 522 4.14 -17.70 -52.64
CA VAL A 522 3.53 -16.78 -51.66
C VAL A 522 4.48 -15.62 -51.40
N ASP A 523 3.95 -14.40 -51.45
CA ASP A 523 4.72 -13.18 -51.16
C ASP A 523 4.48 -12.68 -49.73
N SER A 524 3.24 -12.77 -49.23
CA SER A 524 2.87 -12.39 -47.87
C SER A 524 1.54 -12.99 -47.44
N ILE A 525 1.28 -12.97 -46.14
CA ILE A 525 -0.05 -13.21 -45.57
C ILE A 525 -0.44 -12.03 -44.68
N GLU A 526 -1.72 -11.71 -44.64
CA GLU A 526 -2.27 -10.64 -43.80
C GLU A 526 -3.63 -11.04 -43.24
N PRO A 527 -4.03 -10.49 -42.07
CA PRO A 527 -5.41 -10.63 -41.60
C PRO A 527 -6.37 -10.09 -42.65
N ALA A 528 -7.42 -10.85 -42.96
CA ALA A 528 -8.50 -10.40 -43.83
C ALA A 528 -9.70 -9.96 -43.00
N GLU A 529 -10.33 -8.85 -43.40
CA GLU A 529 -11.60 -8.37 -42.82
C GLU A 529 -12.76 -9.34 -43.11
#